data_AF-A0A7Y2NP51-F1
#
_entry.id   AF-A0A7Y2NP51-F1
#
_cell.length_a   1.000
_cell.length_b   1.000
_cell.length_c   1.000
_cell.angle_alpha   90.00
_cell.angle_beta   90.00
_cell.angle_gamma   90.00
#
_symmetry.space_group_name_H-M   'P 1'
#
loop_
_entity.id
_entity.type
_entity.pdbx_description
1 polymer ?
#
loop_
_entity_poly.entity_id
_entity_poly.type
_entity_poly.pdbx_seq_one_letter_code
_entity_poly.pdbx_strand_id
1 'polypeptide(L)'
;MLMDLWLVRHGEAVPERVDPTRPLSPEGARAVSVVAETLAGRMGPFDLVAASGKKRALQTAAILGEAAEYPAGRIAETGALSPGATPEA
;
A
#
# COMPACT_ATOMS: atom_id res chain seq x y z
N MET A 1 -7.62 -13.45 21.00
CA MET A 1 -6.83 -13.65 19.76
C MET A 1 -5.98 -12.41 19.55
N LEU A 2 -4.74 -12.57 19.09
CA LEU A 2 -3.87 -11.47 18.70
C LEU A 2 -4.21 -11.08 17.25
N MET A 3 -4.16 -9.79 16.92
CA MET A 3 -4.24 -9.31 15.54
C MET A 3 -2.86 -8.83 15.10
N ASP A 4 -2.44 -9.24 13.91
CA ASP A 4 -1.24 -8.71 13.28
C ASP A 4 -1.61 -7.51 12.42
N LEU A 5 -1.23 -6.32 12.86
CA LEU A 5 -1.48 -5.07 12.15
C LEU A 5 -0.18 -4.53 11.55
N TRP A 6 -0.19 -4.36 10.23
CA TRP A 6 0.93 -3.81 9.47
C TRP A 6 0.57 -2.43 8.95
N LEU A 7 1.28 -1.40 9.41
CA LEU A 7 1.14 -0.04 8.90
C LEU A 7 2.30 0.27 7.97
N VAL A 8 1.97 0.62 6.73
CA VAL A 8 2.96 0.88 5.68
C VAL A 8 2.73 2.25 5.07
N ARG A 9 3.79 3.04 5.00
CA ARG A 9 3.78 4.28 4.23
C ARG A 9 3.93 3.93 2.74
N HIS A 10 3.15 4.59 1.89
CA HIS A 10 3.30 4.44 0.45
C HIS A 10 4.75 4.69 -0.01
N GLY A 11 5.18 4.00 -1.07
CA GLY A 11 6.48 4.22 -1.70
C GLY A 11 6.64 5.64 -2.26
N GLU A 12 7.86 5.97 -2.67
CA GLU A 12 8.13 7.28 -3.28
C GLU A 12 7.22 7.49 -4.50
N ALA A 13 6.61 8.67 -4.58
CA ALA A 13 5.73 9.05 -5.67
C ALA A 13 6.35 10.15 -6.52
N VAL A 14 6.00 10.17 -7.80
CA VAL A 14 6.43 11.26 -8.69
C VAL A 14 5.90 12.61 -8.16
N PRO A 15 6.64 13.71 -8.43
CA PRO A 15 6.16 15.05 -8.11
C PRO A 15 4.84 15.37 -8.81
N GLU A 16 3.98 16.15 -8.17
CA GLU A 16 2.68 16.57 -8.72
C GLU A 16 2.80 17.31 -10.06
N ARG A 17 3.88 18.08 -10.23
CA ARG A 17 4.23 18.76 -11.49
C ARG A 17 4.50 17.82 -12.66
N VAL A 18 4.79 16.54 -12.39
CA VAL A 18 5.04 15.51 -13.41
C VAL A 18 3.74 14.77 -13.73
N ASP A 19 3.03 14.32 -12.69
CA ASP A 19 1.71 13.69 -12.80
C ASP A 19 0.86 14.07 -11.56
N PRO A 20 -0.27 14.78 -11.73
CA PRO A 20 -1.16 15.17 -10.63
C PRO A 20 -1.75 13.99 -9.84
N THR A 21 -1.89 12.83 -10.48
CA THR A 21 -2.36 11.61 -9.81
C THR A 21 -1.30 11.04 -8.85
N ARG A 22 -0.06 11.52 -8.95
CA ARG A 22 1.10 11.16 -8.13
C ARG A 22 1.23 9.64 -7.94
N PRO A 23 1.38 8.86 -9.03
CA PRO A 23 1.72 7.45 -8.93
C PRO A 23 3.09 7.26 -8.26
N LEU A 24 3.42 6.02 -7.91
CA LEU A 24 4.79 5.66 -7.53
C LEU A 24 5.78 6.08 -8.63
N SER A 25 6.94 6.58 -8.21
CA SER A 25 8.08 6.72 -9.12
C SER A 25 8.61 5.32 -9.47
N PRO A 26 9.36 5.16 -10.57
CA PRO A 26 10.01 3.89 -10.88
C PRO A 26 10.92 3.41 -9.73
N GLU A 27 11.62 4.33 -9.07
CA GLU A 27 12.44 4.06 -7.89
C GLU A 27 11.58 3.61 -6.70
N GLY A 28 10.48 4.32 -6.42
CA GLY A 28 9.57 4.02 -5.34
C GLY A 28 8.89 2.66 -5.51
N ALA A 29 8.46 2.32 -6.73
CA ALA A 29 7.91 1.01 -7.03
C ALA A 29 8.93 -0.10 -6.76
N ARG A 30 10.17 0.07 -7.25
CA ARG A 30 11.25 -0.91 -7.03
C ARG A 30 11.58 -1.07 -5.54
N ALA A 31 11.65 0.04 -4.80
CA ALA A 31 11.90 -0.01 -3.37
C ALA A 31 10.80 -0.78 -2.62
N VAL A 32 9.52 -0.56 -2.97
CA VAL A 32 8.40 -1.33 -2.41
C VAL A 32 8.51 -2.80 -2.79
N SER A 33 8.85 -3.13 -4.04
CA SER A 33 9.03 -4.53 -4.48
C SER A 33 10.13 -5.24 -3.70
N VAL A 34 11.28 -4.61 -3.45
CA VAL A 34 12.36 -5.19 -2.63
C VAL A 34 11.89 -5.49 -1.20
N VAL A 35 11.09 -4.60 -0.61
CA VAL A 35 10.47 -4.84 0.71
C VAL A 35 9.51 -6.02 0.64
N ALA A 36 8.66 -6.07 -0.38
CA ALA A 36 7.69 -7.16 -0.59
C ALA A 36 8.40 -8.51 -0.72
N GLU A 37 9.46 -8.59 -1.53
CA GLU A 37 10.29 -9.78 -1.72
C GLU A 37 10.98 -10.21 -0.41
N THR A 38 11.51 -9.26 0.36
CA THR A 38 12.19 -9.54 1.64
C THR A 38 11.23 -10.10 2.70
N LEU A 39 9.95 -9.71 2.61
CA LEU A 39 8.89 -10.13 3.52
C LEU A 39 8.07 -11.32 2.99
N ALA A 40 8.29 -11.72 1.74
CA ALA A 40 7.63 -12.87 1.14
C ALA A 40 7.84 -14.12 2.01
N GLY A 41 6.76 -14.85 2.28
CA GLY A 41 6.74 -16.02 3.17
C GLY A 41 6.82 -15.71 4.67
N ARG A 42 7.08 -14.45 5.08
CA ARG A 42 6.89 -13.98 6.47
C ARG A 42 5.55 -13.29 6.66
N MET A 43 5.04 -12.68 5.60
CA MET A 43 3.67 -12.19 5.51
C MET A 43 2.76 -13.40 5.45
N GLY A 44 2.00 -13.64 6.51
CA GLY A 44 0.91 -14.62 6.49
C GLY A 44 -0.23 -14.18 5.56
N PRO A 45 -1.24 -15.02 5.34
CA PRO A 45 -2.40 -14.64 4.54
C PRO A 45 -3.10 -13.44 5.19
N PHE A 46 -3.27 -12.35 4.43
CA PHE A 46 -3.99 -11.18 4.93
C PHE A 46 -5.50 -11.37 4.84
N ASP A 47 -6.20 -11.15 5.95
CA ASP A 47 -7.66 -11.06 5.95
C ASP A 47 -8.15 -9.77 5.27
N LEU A 48 -7.38 -8.69 5.41
CA LEU A 48 -7.70 -7.36 4.88
C LEU A 48 -6.44 -6.61 4.45
N VAL A 49 -6.48 -6.06 3.25
CA VAL A 49 -5.56 -5.00 2.81
C VAL A 49 -6.39 -3.77 2.50
N ALA A 50 -6.02 -2.64 3.11
CA ALA A 50 -6.71 -1.37 2.90
C ALA A 50 -5.72 -0.24 2.61
N ALA A 51 -6.11 0.71 1.78
CA ALA A 51 -5.31 1.86 1.42
C ALA A 51 -6.17 3.13 1.35
N SER A 52 -5.52 4.29 1.48
CA SER A 52 -6.15 5.55 1.07
C SER A 52 -6.43 5.49 -0.44
N GLY A 53 -7.45 6.21 -0.92
CA GLY A 53 -7.73 6.35 -2.37
C GLY A 53 -6.66 7.12 -3.17
N LYS A 54 -5.47 7.38 -2.60
CA LYS A 54 -4.34 7.96 -3.33
C LYS A 54 -3.66 6.88 -4.16
N LYS A 55 -3.44 7.15 -5.46
CA LYS A 55 -2.84 6.21 -6.42
C LYS A 55 -1.56 5.53 -5.93
N ARG A 56 -0.60 6.30 -5.38
CA ARG A 56 0.63 5.76 -4.77
C ARG A 56 0.40 4.78 -3.62
N ALA A 57 -0.65 4.96 -2.82
CA ALA A 57 -0.99 4.05 -1.73
C ALA A 57 -1.59 2.75 -2.27
N LEU A 58 -2.52 2.85 -3.23
CA LEU A 58 -3.09 1.69 -3.91
C LEU A 58 -2.03 0.86 -4.64
N GLN A 59 -1.10 1.51 -5.34
CA GLN A 59 0.01 0.84 -6.00
C GLN A 59 0.96 0.16 -5.00
N THR A 60 1.23 0.80 -3.85
CA THR A 60 2.03 0.18 -2.79
C THR A 60 1.33 -1.05 -2.22
N ALA A 61 0.04 -0.93 -1.92
CA ALA A 61 -0.78 -2.03 -1.42
C ALA A 61 -0.88 -3.19 -2.43
N ALA A 62 -0.97 -2.89 -3.72
CA ALA A 62 -0.97 -3.90 -4.78
C ALA A 62 0.35 -4.68 -4.84
N ILE A 63 1.49 -4.00 -4.80
CA ILE A 63 2.81 -4.65 -4.83
C ILE A 63 3.01 -5.55 -3.60
N LEU A 64 2.67 -5.07 -2.40
CA LEU A 64 2.79 -5.86 -1.17
C LEU A 64 1.76 -6.99 -1.11
N GLY A 65 0.54 -6.73 -1.58
CA GLY A 65 -0.52 -7.71 -1.66
C GLY A 65 -0.16 -8.86 -2.58
N GLU A 66 0.43 -8.58 -3.75
CA GLU A 66 0.89 -9.60 -4.69
C GLU A 66 1.90 -10.56 -4.05
N ALA A 67 2.89 -10.05 -3.29
CA ALA A 67 3.86 -10.88 -2.58
C ALA A 67 3.27 -11.73 -1.44
N ALA A 68 2.09 -11.35 -0.94
CA ALA A 68 1.33 -12.10 0.05
C ALA A 68 0.14 -12.88 -0.56
N GLU A 69 0.12 -13.04 -1.90
CA GLU A 69 -0.94 -13.71 -2.65
C GLU A 69 -2.34 -13.11 -2.42
N TYR A 70 -2.41 -11.82 -2.05
CA TYR A 70 -3.64 -11.08 -1.84
C TYR A 70 -4.15 -10.48 -3.17
N PRO A 71 -5.39 -10.75 -3.60
CA PRO A 71 -5.89 -10.25 -4.88
C PRO A 71 -6.01 -8.73 -4.90
N ALA A 72 -5.40 -8.07 -5.89
CA ALA A 72 -5.46 -6.61 -6.03
C ALA A 72 -6.89 -6.05 -6.07
N GLY A 73 -7.84 -6.77 -6.69
CA GLY A 73 -9.25 -6.39 -6.74
C GLY A 73 -10.00 -6.47 -5.41
N ARG A 74 -9.38 -6.99 -4.35
CA ARG A 74 -9.93 -7.02 -2.98
C ARG A 74 -9.36 -5.95 -2.06
N ILE A 75 -8.42 -5.13 -2.55
CA ILE A 75 -7.86 -4.04 -1.75
C ILE A 75 -8.96 -3.03 -1.47
N ALA A 76 -9.25 -2.80 -0.20
CA ALA A 76 -10.27 -1.86 0.24
C ALA A 76 -9.73 -0.42 0.18
N GLU A 77 -10.48 0.47 -0.47
CA GLU A 77 -10.24 1.91 -0.37
C GLU A 77 -10.98 2.48 0.83
N THR A 78 -10.30 3.28 1.65
CA THR A 78 -10.92 3.94 2.80
C THR A 78 -10.41 5.37 3.01
N GLY A 79 -11.34 6.25 3.39
CA GLY A 79 -11.05 7.63 3.77
C GLY A 79 -10.22 7.73 5.06
N ALA A 80 -10.36 6.77 5.97
CA ALA A 80 -9.67 6.72 7.27
C ALA A 80 -8.14 6.68 7.16
N LEU A 81 -7.61 6.21 6.02
CA LEU A 81 -6.17 6.17 5.75
C LEU A 81 -5.67 7.40 4.96
N SER A 82 -6.54 8.37 4.71
CA SER A 82 -6.15 9.59 3.99
C SER A 82 -5.22 10.46 4.85
N PRO A 83 -4.31 11.23 4.23
CA PRO A 83 -3.49 12.18 4.97
C PRO A 83 -4.37 13.16 5.77
N GLY A 84 -4.13 13.25 7.08
CA GLY A 84 -4.88 14.13 7.97
C GLY A 84 -6.26 13.62 8.40
N ALA A 85 -6.60 12.37 8.09
CA ALA A 85 -7.82 11.73 8.63
C ALA A 85 -7.75 11.63 10.16
N THR A 86 -8.90 11.78 10.82
CA THR A 86 -9.04 11.54 12.27
C THR A 86 -9.45 10.10 12.53
N PRO A 87 -9.22 9.57 13.75
CA PRO A 87 -9.58 8.19 14.09
C PRO A 87 -11.08 7.87 14.02
N GLU A 88 -11.97 8.86 14.00
CA GLU A 88 -13.42 8.67 13.90
C GLU A 88 -13.96 8.65 12.46
N ALA A 89 -13.09 8.79 11.45
CA ALA A 89 -13.45 8.86 10.03
C ALA A 89 -13.72 7.50 9.38
#